data_AF-A1WUC4-F1
#
_entry.id   AF-A1WUC4-F1
#
_cell.length_a   1.000
_cell.length_b   1.000
_cell.length_c   1.000
_cell.angle_alpha   90.00
_cell.angle_beta   90.00
_cell.angle_gamma   90.00
#
_symmetry.space_group_name_H-M   'P 1'
#
loop_
_entity.id
_entity.type
_entity.pdbx_description
1 polymer ?
#
loop_
_entity_poly.entity_id
_entity_poly.type
_entity_poly.pdbx_seq_one_letter_code
_entity_poly.pdbx_strand_id
1 'polypeptide(L)'
;MSDFRIEQALAEMRAIGGQPVQQPQQDSPPVEEFSDLLRQAVEQVNDNQVDAKGMTDAFMNGEDVQLTDVMMSVQKADVSFEAMKEVRNQLLEAYQEIANMQV
;
A
#
# COMPACT_ATOMS: atom_id res chain seq x y z
N MET A 1 -19.07 -7.37 61.25
CA MET A 1 -18.22 -6.34 60.60
C MET A 1 -17.41 -6.96 59.44
N SER A 2 -18.07 -7.80 58.62
CA SER A 2 -17.40 -8.62 57.60
C SER A 2 -18.17 -8.64 56.27
N ASP A 3 -19.49 -8.41 56.29
CA ASP A 3 -20.33 -8.34 55.08
C ASP A 3 -20.03 -7.14 54.17
N PHE A 4 -19.70 -5.99 54.75
CA PHE A 4 -19.41 -4.75 54.01
C PHE A 4 -18.20 -4.88 53.06
N ARG A 5 -17.27 -5.79 53.35
CA ARG A 5 -16.07 -6.01 52.50
C ARG A 5 -16.33 -6.94 51.32
N ILE A 6 -17.36 -7.78 51.39
CA ILE A 6 -17.72 -8.71 50.30
C ILE A 6 -18.51 -7.96 49.22
N GLU A 7 -19.36 -7.01 49.62
CA GLU A 7 -20.07 -6.13 48.68
C GLU A 7 -19.13 -5.17 47.95
N GLN A 8 -18.09 -4.66 48.63
CA GLN A 8 -17.06 -3.82 48.00
C GLN A 8 -16.21 -4.61 46.98
N ALA A 9 -15.85 -5.85 47.30
CA ALA A 9 -15.09 -6.70 46.37
C ALA A 9 -15.91 -7.10 45.13
N LEU A 10 -17.23 -7.28 45.27
CA LEU A 10 -18.13 -7.58 44.15
C LEU A 10 -18.40 -6.35 43.27
N ALA A 11 -18.43 -5.15 43.84
CA ALA A 11 -18.53 -3.89 43.08
C ALA A 11 -17.26 -3.62 42.26
N GLU A 12 -16.08 -3.96 42.81
CA GLU A 12 -14.79 -3.80 42.13
C GLU A 12 -14.64 -4.79 40.96
N MET A 13 -15.09 -6.05 41.09
CA MET A 13 -15.12 -6.99 39.96
C MET A 13 -16.09 -6.59 38.84
N ARG A 14 -17.16 -5.85 39.14
CA ARG A 14 -18.07 -5.31 38.12
C ARG A 14 -17.48 -4.10 37.39
N ALA A 15 -16.58 -3.35 38.03
CA ALA A 15 -15.86 -2.23 37.42
C ALA A 15 -14.75 -2.68 36.45
N ILE A 16 -14.19 -3.88 36.64
CA ILE A 16 -13.18 -4.46 35.73
C ILE A 16 -13.84 -5.10 34.49
N GLY A 17 -15.10 -5.54 34.58
CA GLY A 17 -15.85 -6.14 33.46
C GLY A 17 -16.47 -5.14 32.46
N GLY A 18 -16.28 -3.83 32.67
CA GLY A 18 -16.92 -2.77 31.90
C GLY A 18 -15.97 -1.86 31.13
N GLN A 19 -14.67 -2.16 31.08
CA GLN A 19 -13.78 -1.44 30.17
C GLN A 19 -14.18 -1.80 28.73
N PRO A 20 -14.66 -0.84 27.92
CA PRO A 20 -14.77 -1.09 26.50
C PRO A 20 -13.35 -1.39 26.05
N VAL A 21 -13.14 -2.62 25.58
CA VAL A 21 -11.94 -2.97 24.84
C VAL A 21 -11.92 -1.97 23.70
N GLN A 22 -11.08 -0.94 23.81
CA GLN A 22 -10.76 -0.05 22.71
C GLN A 22 -10.13 -0.96 21.68
N GLN A 23 -10.96 -1.44 20.76
CA GLN A 23 -10.47 -2.00 19.52
C GLN A 23 -9.50 -0.96 18.99
N PRO A 24 -8.25 -1.34 18.66
CA PRO A 24 -7.35 -0.42 17.99
C PRO A 24 -8.12 0.08 16.78
N GLN A 25 -8.46 1.37 16.77
CA GLN A 25 -9.00 2.03 15.60
C GLN A 25 -7.93 1.81 14.54
N GLN A 26 -8.22 0.89 13.63
CA GLN A 26 -7.52 0.81 12.37
C GLN A 26 -7.84 2.13 11.67
N ASP A 27 -6.94 3.10 11.87
CA ASP A 27 -6.80 4.24 10.98
C ASP A 27 -6.51 3.65 9.61
N SER A 28 -7.59 3.35 8.88
CA SER A 28 -7.52 3.06 7.46
C SER A 28 -7.04 4.37 6.83
N PRO A 29 -5.87 4.39 6.18
CA PRO A 29 -5.39 5.61 5.56
C PRO A 29 -6.47 6.18 4.64
N PRO A 30 -6.67 7.51 4.61
CA PRO A 30 -7.66 8.13 3.73
C PRO A 30 -7.51 7.60 2.30
N VAL A 31 -8.62 7.22 1.68
CA VAL A 31 -8.67 6.71 0.28
C VAL A 31 -7.95 7.66 -0.70
N GLU A 32 -7.88 8.95 -0.36
CA GLU A 32 -7.15 9.98 -1.10
C GLU A 32 -5.64 9.71 -1.17
N GLU A 33 -5.00 9.30 -0.06
CA GLU A 33 -3.57 8.93 -0.01
C GLU A 33 -3.26 7.74 -0.91
N PHE A 34 -4.16 6.76 -0.98
CA PHE A 34 -3.98 5.63 -1.86
C PHE A 34 -4.03 6.03 -3.34
N SER A 35 -4.98 6.90 -3.72
CA SER A 35 -5.09 7.35 -5.11
C SER A 35 -3.86 8.15 -5.57
N ASP A 36 -3.27 8.93 -4.65
CA ASP A 36 -2.06 9.69 -4.91
C ASP A 36 -0.84 8.77 -5.02
N LEU A 37 -0.72 7.76 -4.16
CA LEU A 37 0.33 6.73 -4.28
C LEU A 37 0.21 5.95 -5.59
N LEU A 38 -1.01 5.61 -6.01
CA LEU A 38 -1.23 4.94 -7.30
C LEU A 38 -0.81 5.83 -8.46
N ARG A 39 -1.20 7.12 -8.44
CA ARG A 39 -0.80 8.08 -9.47
C ARG A 39 0.72 8.20 -9.55
N GLN A 40 1.38 8.36 -8.41
CA GLN A 40 2.85 8.41 -8.34
C GLN A 40 3.49 7.12 -8.88
N ALA A 41 2.93 5.95 -8.58
CA ALA A 41 3.43 4.70 -9.11
C ALA A 41 3.31 4.64 -10.65
N VAL A 42 2.18 5.10 -11.23
CA VAL A 42 1.97 5.16 -12.69
C VAL A 42 2.97 6.10 -13.34
N GLU A 43 3.13 7.29 -12.78
CA GLU A 43 4.10 8.28 -13.25
C GLU A 43 5.53 7.70 -13.20
N GLN A 44 5.91 7.06 -12.10
CA GLN A 44 7.22 6.45 -11.94
C GLN A 44 7.51 5.36 -12.97
N VAL A 45 6.52 4.52 -13.29
CA VAL A 45 6.65 3.46 -14.32
C VAL A 45 6.77 4.08 -15.71
N ASN A 46 6.02 5.15 -15.99
CA ASN A 46 6.14 5.88 -17.25
C ASN A 46 7.54 6.49 -17.39
N ASP A 47 8.03 7.15 -16.36
CA ASP A 47 9.35 7.79 -16.36
C ASP A 47 10.45 6.76 -16.60
N ASN A 48 10.41 5.61 -15.91
CA ASN A 48 11.39 4.55 -16.13
C ASN A 48 11.34 3.99 -17.57
N GLN A 49 10.15 3.90 -18.20
CA GLN A 49 10.02 3.48 -19.59
C GLN A 49 10.56 4.52 -20.57
N VAL A 50 10.29 5.81 -20.33
CA VAL A 50 10.79 6.91 -21.16
C VAL A 50 12.31 6.98 -21.09
N ASP A 51 12.88 6.86 -19.90
CA ASP A 51 14.33 6.84 -19.68
C ASP A 51 14.98 5.66 -20.40
N ALA A 52 14.44 4.45 -20.25
CA ALA A 52 14.96 3.26 -20.91
C ALA A 52 14.93 3.39 -22.44
N LYS A 53 13.85 3.95 -22.98
CA LYS A 53 13.74 4.24 -24.41
C LYS A 53 14.75 5.28 -24.85
N GLY A 54 14.89 6.38 -24.11
CA GLY A 54 15.86 7.43 -24.42
C GLY A 54 17.30 6.93 -24.43
N MET A 55 17.68 6.11 -23.44
CA MET A 55 19.01 5.47 -23.41
C MET A 55 19.23 4.51 -24.57
N THR A 56 18.19 3.74 -24.92
CA THR A 56 18.25 2.82 -26.06
C THR A 56 18.45 3.58 -27.37
N ASP A 57 17.67 4.65 -27.59
CA ASP A 57 17.76 5.48 -28.79
C ASP A 57 19.13 6.17 -28.88
N ALA A 58 19.62 6.74 -27.77
CA ALA A 58 20.94 7.38 -27.69
C ALA A 58 22.07 6.38 -28.02
N PHE A 59 22.00 5.17 -27.48
CA PHE A 59 22.96 4.10 -27.81
C PHE A 59 22.90 3.71 -29.30
N MET A 60 21.70 3.57 -29.88
CA MET A 60 21.53 3.26 -31.30
C MET A 60 22.06 4.38 -32.22
N ASN A 61 21.98 5.64 -31.77
CA ASN A 61 22.52 6.79 -32.48
C ASN A 61 24.05 6.94 -32.33
N GLY A 62 24.70 6.10 -31.53
CA GLY A 62 26.14 6.14 -31.30
C GLY A 62 26.58 7.24 -30.35
N GLU A 63 25.68 7.74 -29.49
CA GLU A 63 26.04 8.63 -28.39
C GLU A 63 26.90 7.90 -27.34
N ASP A 64 27.58 8.67 -26.48
CA ASP A 64 28.46 8.13 -25.43
C ASP A 64 27.65 7.57 -24.26
N VAL A 65 26.96 6.45 -24.50
CA VAL A 65 26.15 5.72 -23.52
C VAL A 65 26.67 4.30 -23.44
N GLN A 66 26.93 3.81 -22.22
CA GLN A 66 27.41 2.44 -22.04
C GLN A 66 26.26 1.46 -22.22
N LEU A 67 26.49 0.37 -22.96
CA LEU A 67 25.51 -0.70 -23.15
C LEU A 67 24.98 -1.26 -21.82
N THR A 68 25.84 -1.35 -20.79
CA THR A 68 25.44 -1.81 -19.46
C THR A 68 24.41 -0.88 -18.81
N ASP A 69 24.53 0.43 -18.99
CA ASP A 69 23.59 1.42 -18.44
C ASP A 69 22.23 1.31 -19.16
N VAL A 70 22.25 1.13 -20.48
CA VAL A 70 21.03 0.87 -21.28
C VAL A 70 20.33 -0.40 -20.77
N MET A 71 21.07 -1.51 -20.63
CA MET A 71 20.50 -2.76 -20.14
C MET A 71 19.93 -2.63 -18.72
N MET A 72 20.60 -1.89 -17.84
CA MET A 72 20.09 -1.64 -16.48
C MET A 72 18.81 -0.79 -16.52
N SER A 73 18.74 0.22 -17.38
CA SER A 73 17.54 1.06 -17.52
C SER A 73 16.33 0.25 -18.00
N VAL A 74 16.51 -0.63 -18.98
CA VAL A 74 15.47 -1.54 -19.47
C VAL A 74 15.02 -2.50 -18.37
N GLN A 75 15.94 -3.15 -17.65
CA GLN A 75 15.59 -4.03 -16.53
C GLN A 75 14.82 -3.30 -15.42
N LYS A 76 15.21 -2.05 -15.12
CA LYS A 76 14.51 -1.22 -14.13
C LYS A 76 13.07 -0.93 -14.60
N ALA A 77 12.88 -0.60 -15.87
CA ALA A 77 11.55 -0.38 -16.45
C ALA A 77 10.68 -1.64 -16.35
N ASP A 78 11.22 -2.81 -16.70
CA ASP A 78 10.52 -4.08 -16.64
C ASP A 78 10.07 -4.42 -15.21
N VAL A 79 10.99 -4.37 -14.24
CA VAL A 79 10.66 -4.67 -12.83
C VAL A 79 9.61 -3.70 -12.28
N SER A 80 9.71 -2.41 -12.64
CA SER A 80 8.73 -1.41 -12.22
C SER A 80 7.35 -1.68 -12.81
N PHE A 81 7.28 -2.10 -14.08
CA PHE A 81 6.04 -2.46 -14.74
C PHE A 81 5.40 -3.72 -14.12
N GLU A 82 6.20 -4.74 -13.82
CA GLU A 82 5.73 -5.94 -13.12
C GLU A 82 5.10 -5.58 -11.76
N ALA A 83 5.77 -4.74 -10.97
CA ALA A 83 5.22 -4.26 -9.70
C ALA A 83 3.87 -3.53 -9.88
N MET A 84 3.75 -2.70 -10.92
CA MET A 84 2.50 -2.01 -11.24
C MET A 84 1.36 -2.95 -11.63
N LYS A 85 1.64 -4.03 -12.36
CA LYS A 85 0.60 -5.01 -12.69
C LYS A 85 0.00 -5.63 -11.43
N GLU A 86 0.84 -5.94 -10.43
CA GLU A 86 0.35 -6.47 -9.15
C GLU A 86 -0.53 -5.46 -8.43
N VAL A 87 -0.12 -4.19 -8.37
CA VAL A 87 -0.95 -3.12 -7.78
C VAL A 87 -2.29 -2.99 -8.53
N ARG A 88 -2.28 -3.04 -9.86
CA ARG A 88 -3.51 -3.01 -10.68
C ARG A 88 -4.42 -4.19 -10.36
N ASN A 89 -3.87 -5.39 -10.22
CA ASN A 89 -4.66 -6.58 -9.91
C ASN A 89 -5.27 -6.47 -8.50
N GLN A 90 -4.47 -6.07 -7.50
CA GLN A 90 -4.96 -5.86 -6.13
C GLN A 90 -6.09 -4.82 -6.06
N LEU A 91 -6.01 -3.78 -6.91
CA LEU A 91 -7.05 -2.76 -7.01
C LEU A 91 -8.36 -3.27 -7.61
N LEU A 92 -8.26 -4.09 -8.65
CA LEU A 92 -9.42 -4.72 -9.25
C LEU A 92 -10.10 -5.65 -8.26
N GLU A 93 -9.32 -6.40 -7.47
CA GLU A 93 -9.83 -7.26 -6.40
C GLU A 93 -10.54 -6.44 -5.29
N ALA A 94 -9.90 -5.38 -4.80
CA ALA A 94 -10.49 -4.52 -3.77
C ALA A 94 -11.81 -3.87 -4.23
N TYR A 95 -11.90 -3.43 -5.49
CA TYR A 95 -13.14 -2.93 -6.06
C TYR A 95 -14.22 -4.02 -6.12
N GLN A 96 -13.88 -5.24 -6.55
CA GLN A 96 -14.80 -6.37 -6.59
C GLN A 96 -15.31 -6.74 -5.18
N GLU A 97 -14.43 -6.73 -4.18
CA GLU A 97 -14.79 -7.02 -2.79
C GLU A 97 -15.82 -6.01 -2.23
N ILE A 98 -15.59 -4.71 -2.44
CA ILE A 98 -16.54 -3.66 -2.03
C ILE A 98 -17.89 -3.83 -2.74
N ALA A 99 -17.88 -4.14 -4.04
CA ALA A 99 -19.12 -4.35 -4.80
C ALA A 99 -19.91 -5.57 -4.28
N ASN A 100 -19.23 -6.63 -3.88
CA ASN A 100 -19.85 -7.85 -3.34
C ASN A 100 -20.32 -7.70 -1.88
N MET A 101 -19.81 -6.72 -1.12
CA MET A 101 -20.31 -6.42 0.23
C MET A 101 -21.65 -5.66 0.25
N GLN A 102 -22.03 -5.00 -0.84
CA GLN A 102 -23.23 -4.16 -0.91
C GLN A 102 -24.47 -4.87 -1.49
N VAL A 103 -24.36 -6.14 -1.88
CA VAL A 103 -25.46 -6.97 -2.41
C VAL A 103 -26.06 -7.90 -1.38
#